data_AF-A0A1F9FBX7-F1
#
_entry.id   AF-A0A1F9FBX7-F1
#
_cell.length_a   1.000
_cell.length_b   1.000
_cell.length_c   1.000
_cell.angle_alpha   90.00
_cell.angle_beta   90.00
_cell.angle_gamma   90.00
#
_symmetry.space_group_name_H-M   'P 1'
#
loop_
_entity.id
_entity.type
_entity.pdbx_description
1 polymer ?
#
loop_
_entity_poly.entity_id
_entity_poly.type
_entity_poly.pdbx_seq_one_letter_code
_entity_poly.pdbx_strand_id
1 'polypeptide(L)'
;MDLDLKMLSQNDPLNRYVERNEGGEIYSPFDPPAEPLVKESMSYENMHPLLQSFIDEHEEIKKHIQLFDDAIQNVRKIGFTKDIYQAIRNFFESFDQKIIPNMKREEKFLFLKLHERLIEIGEHSPSEPIQTGVTLLETEHTHVIQMGAVIFNFFALSWRLKDHEAKLQVLDLAIEKALQLIEIIRLHSLREDTVLFPLAQKHLKPHEMTTLLEKRANDA
;
A
#
# COMPACT_ATOMS: atom_id res chain seq x y z
N MET A 1 41.43 -0.30 27.96
CA MET A 1 42.49 -0.19 26.96
C MET A 1 42.03 0.92 26.04
N ASP A 2 42.43 2.14 26.32
CA ASP A 2 41.94 3.32 25.59
C ASP A 2 42.59 3.35 24.21
N LEU A 3 41.75 3.32 23.17
CA LEU A 3 42.19 3.47 21.80
C LEU A 3 42.65 4.93 21.60
N ASP A 4 43.96 5.13 21.40
CA ASP A 4 44.49 6.44 21.04
C ASP A 4 44.10 6.77 19.59
N LEU A 5 43.07 7.60 19.44
CA LEU A 5 42.51 8.03 18.16
C LEU A 5 43.54 8.72 17.25
N LYS A 6 44.65 9.25 17.81
CA LYS A 6 45.73 9.84 17.00
C LYS A 6 46.56 8.77 16.28
N MET A 7 46.69 7.58 16.87
CA MET A 7 47.43 6.45 16.28
C MET A 7 46.65 5.83 15.11
N LEU A 8 45.32 5.81 15.18
CA LEU A 8 44.45 5.34 14.09
C LEU A 8 44.52 6.25 12.85
N SER A 9 44.60 7.57 13.05
CA SER A 9 44.70 8.53 11.94
C SER A 9 46.00 8.43 11.14
N GLN A 10 47.06 7.83 11.69
CA GLN A 10 48.34 7.63 11.00
C GLN A 10 48.40 6.30 10.24
N ASN A 11 47.74 5.26 10.75
CA ASN A 11 47.76 3.92 10.17
C ASN A 11 46.60 3.65 9.19
N ASP A 12 45.48 4.36 9.34
CA ASP A 12 44.32 4.30 8.45
C ASP A 12 43.68 5.71 8.38
N PRO A 13 44.27 6.63 7.59
CA PRO A 13 43.71 7.96 7.44
C PRO A 13 42.35 7.85 6.74
N LEU A 14 41.27 8.00 7.51
CA LEU A 14 39.92 8.15 6.98
C LEU A 14 39.88 9.36 6.06
N ASN A 15 39.91 9.11 4.75
CA ASN A 15 39.78 10.14 3.75
C ASN A 15 38.32 10.61 3.71
N ARG A 16 37.97 11.55 4.60
CA ARG A 16 36.62 12.14 4.69
C ARG A 16 36.24 12.99 3.48
N TYR A 17 37.20 13.23 2.59
CA TYR A 17 36.99 13.89 1.31
C TYR A 17 37.56 12.98 0.25
N VAL A 18 36.73 12.07 -0.27
CA VAL A 18 37.02 11.43 -1.56
C VAL A 18 37.33 12.55 -2.54
N GLU A 19 38.57 12.57 -3.03
CA GLU A 19 39.05 13.56 -3.98
C GLU A 19 38.05 13.66 -5.14
N ARG A 20 37.68 14.90 -5.46
CA ARG A 20 36.85 15.23 -6.61
C ARG A 20 37.61 14.86 -7.88
N ASN A 21 37.45 13.62 -8.32
CA ASN A 21 37.82 13.23 -9.67
C ASN A 21 36.76 13.79 -10.62
N GLU A 22 37.23 14.62 -11.54
CA GLU A 22 36.46 15.30 -12.56
C GLU A 22 35.63 14.28 -13.38
N GLY A 23 34.30 14.41 -13.34
CA GLY A 23 33.40 13.87 -14.37
C GLY A 23 32.53 12.66 -14.04
N GLY A 24 32.52 12.12 -12.81
CA GLY A 24 31.61 11.02 -12.44
C GLY A 24 30.51 11.44 -11.47
N GLU A 25 29.24 11.18 -11.80
CA GLU A 25 28.13 11.28 -10.85
C GLU A 25 28.34 10.28 -9.70
N ILE A 26 28.45 10.81 -8.47
CA ILE A 26 28.55 10.00 -7.26
C ILE A 26 27.12 9.68 -6.84
N TYR A 27 26.66 8.46 -7.12
CA TYR A 27 25.43 7.95 -6.52
C TYR A 27 25.65 7.75 -5.02
N SER A 28 25.08 8.62 -4.20
CA SER A 28 24.97 8.39 -2.77
C SER A 28 24.02 7.21 -2.54
N PRO A 29 24.30 6.30 -1.58
CA PRO A 29 23.33 5.31 -1.12
C PRO A 29 22.05 5.95 -0.52
N PHE A 30 22.09 7.25 -0.24
CA PHE A 30 20.98 8.07 0.22
C PHE A 30 20.43 9.01 -0.86
N ASP A 31 20.95 8.95 -2.08
CA ASP A 31 20.27 9.64 -3.18
C ASP A 31 18.91 8.98 -3.35
N PRO A 32 17.83 9.77 -3.44
CA PRO A 32 16.55 9.22 -3.82
C PRO A 32 16.75 8.45 -5.14
N PRO A 33 16.10 7.29 -5.33
CA PRO A 33 16.15 6.61 -6.61
C PRO A 33 15.84 7.63 -7.71
N ALA A 34 16.55 7.53 -8.84
CA ALA A 34 16.23 8.31 -10.03
C ALA A 34 14.71 8.26 -10.25
N GLU A 35 14.12 9.39 -10.67
CA GLU A 35 12.67 9.58 -10.83
C GLU A 35 12.00 8.27 -11.25
N PRO A 36 10.90 7.86 -10.59
CA PRO A 36 10.24 6.61 -10.91
C PRO A 36 10.04 6.51 -12.43
N LEU A 37 10.40 5.36 -13.00
CA LEU A 37 10.20 5.03 -14.41
C LEU A 37 8.69 4.95 -14.73
N VAL A 38 7.98 6.07 -14.62
CA VAL A 38 6.59 6.24 -15.06
C VAL A 38 6.53 7.58 -15.77
N LYS A 39 7.13 7.63 -16.96
CA LYS A 39 7.15 8.82 -17.82
C LYS A 39 5.84 9.00 -18.62
N GLU A 40 4.88 8.09 -18.47
CA GLU A 40 3.60 8.11 -19.16
C GLU A 40 2.46 7.93 -18.14
N SER A 41 2.25 8.93 -17.29
CA SER A 41 0.98 9.01 -16.55
C SER A 41 -0.13 9.24 -17.56
N MET A 42 -0.90 8.20 -17.87
CA MET A 42 -2.10 8.34 -18.70
C MET A 42 -3.19 9.06 -17.90
N SER A 43 -3.87 10.02 -18.52
CA SER A 43 -4.99 10.69 -17.84
C SER A 43 -6.17 9.73 -17.70
N TYR A 44 -6.95 9.90 -16.62
CA TYR A 44 -8.12 9.06 -16.30
C TYR A 44 -9.08 8.95 -17.49
N GLU A 45 -9.30 10.04 -18.22
CA GLU A 45 -10.24 10.11 -19.35
C GLU A 45 -9.83 9.22 -20.53
N ASN A 46 -8.53 8.90 -20.64
CA ASN A 46 -7.99 8.08 -21.71
C ASN A 46 -7.85 6.61 -21.33
N MET A 47 -8.11 6.25 -20.06
CA MET A 47 -8.06 4.86 -19.60
C MET A 47 -9.30 4.07 -20.08
N HIS A 48 -9.14 2.76 -20.25
CA HIS A 48 -10.26 1.87 -20.55
C HIS A 48 -11.30 1.91 -19.40
N PRO A 49 -12.62 1.84 -19.68
CA PRO A 49 -13.67 1.91 -18.64
C PRO A 49 -13.52 0.90 -17.49
N LEU A 50 -12.95 -0.28 -17.78
CA LEU A 50 -12.58 -1.25 -16.75
C LEU A 50 -11.67 -0.64 -15.68
N LEU A 51 -10.62 0.07 -16.08
CA LEU A 51 -9.64 0.66 -15.16
C LEU A 51 -10.25 1.88 -14.44
N GLN A 52 -10.98 2.73 -15.18
CA GLN A 52 -11.72 3.86 -14.58
C GLN A 52 -12.61 3.39 -13.44
N SER A 53 -13.35 2.31 -13.64
CA SER A 53 -14.25 1.79 -12.62
C SER A 53 -13.55 1.16 -11.40
N PHE A 54 -12.25 0.82 -11.46
CA PHE A 54 -11.47 0.47 -10.25
C PHE A 54 -10.98 1.75 -9.55
N ILE A 55 -10.52 2.74 -10.31
CA ILE A 55 -10.14 4.06 -9.77
C ILE A 55 -11.33 4.73 -9.06
N ASP A 56 -12.53 4.63 -9.61
CA ASP A 56 -13.74 5.17 -8.99
C ASP A 56 -14.05 4.48 -7.64
N GLU A 57 -13.82 3.17 -7.56
CA GLU A 57 -13.94 2.42 -6.30
C GLU A 57 -12.87 2.87 -5.29
N HIS A 58 -11.64 3.13 -5.73
CA HIS A 58 -10.58 3.70 -4.89
C HIS A 58 -10.95 5.08 -4.35
N GLU A 59 -11.51 5.97 -5.17
CA GLU A 59 -11.99 7.29 -4.73
C GLU A 59 -13.12 7.19 -3.71
N GLU A 60 -13.99 6.18 -3.82
CA GLU A 60 -14.98 5.91 -2.79
C GLU A 60 -14.33 5.40 -1.50
N ILE A 61 -13.42 4.42 -1.59
CA ILE A 61 -12.70 3.84 -0.45
C ILE A 61 -11.91 4.92 0.31
N LYS A 62 -11.24 5.84 -0.40
CA LYS A 62 -10.50 6.97 0.19
C LYS A 62 -11.38 7.81 1.12
N LYS A 63 -12.67 7.99 0.82
CA LYS A 63 -13.61 8.73 1.69
C LYS A 63 -13.86 8.01 3.01
N HIS A 64 -14.04 6.69 2.98
CA HIS A 64 -14.22 5.88 4.20
C HIS A 64 -12.95 5.86 5.05
N ILE A 65 -11.78 5.77 4.39
CA ILE A 65 -10.47 5.84 5.06
C ILE A 65 -10.28 7.20 5.74
N GLN A 66 -10.65 8.30 5.08
CA GLN A 66 -10.49 9.63 5.68
C GLN A 66 -11.34 9.80 6.93
N LEU A 67 -12.60 9.36 6.91
CA LEU A 67 -13.47 9.40 8.10
C LEU A 67 -12.91 8.57 9.24
N PHE A 68 -12.31 7.43 8.92
CA PHE A 68 -11.66 6.57 9.91
C PHE A 68 -10.39 7.22 10.49
N ASP A 69 -9.52 7.76 9.63
CA ASP A 69 -8.30 8.48 10.04
C ASP A 69 -8.63 9.64 10.99
N ASP A 70 -9.60 10.48 10.61
CA ASP A 70 -10.07 11.58 11.45
C ASP A 70 -10.55 11.09 12.82
N ALA A 71 -11.27 9.96 12.87
CA ALA A 71 -11.72 9.38 14.12
C ALA A 71 -10.55 8.87 14.98
N ILE A 72 -9.62 8.10 14.39
CA ILE A 72 -8.47 7.52 15.09
C ILE A 72 -7.52 8.62 15.62
N GLN A 73 -7.26 9.66 14.83
CA GLN A 73 -6.45 10.80 15.26
C GLN A 73 -7.09 11.56 16.43
N ASN A 74 -8.42 11.65 16.46
CA ASN A 74 -9.15 12.34 17.53
C ASN A 74 -9.23 11.54 18.82
N VAL A 75 -9.08 10.20 18.79
CA VAL A 75 -9.03 9.37 20.01
C VAL A 75 -8.00 9.90 21.01
N ARG A 76 -6.81 10.31 20.53
CA ARG A 76 -5.74 10.84 21.39
C ARG A 76 -6.07 12.19 22.03
N LYS A 77 -6.97 12.97 21.42
CA LYS A 77 -7.33 14.32 21.88
C LYS A 77 -8.49 14.33 22.85
N ILE A 78 -9.54 13.56 22.55
CA ILE A 78 -10.82 13.60 23.27
C ILE A 78 -11.23 12.26 23.87
N GLY A 79 -10.40 11.22 23.74
CA GLY A 79 -10.73 9.86 24.18
C GLY A 79 -11.77 9.19 23.28
N PHE A 80 -12.28 8.05 23.72
CA PHE A 80 -13.36 7.34 23.01
C PHE A 80 -14.71 7.97 23.28
N THR A 81 -15.32 8.51 22.23
CA THR A 81 -16.71 8.99 22.24
C THR A 81 -17.61 8.03 21.46
N LYS A 82 -18.93 8.21 21.60
CA LYS A 82 -19.92 7.46 20.80
C LYS A 82 -19.71 7.67 19.29
N ASP A 83 -19.33 8.88 18.90
CA ASP A 83 -19.13 9.23 17.49
C ASP A 83 -17.88 8.56 16.92
N ILE A 84 -16.78 8.52 17.68
CA ILE A 84 -15.57 7.77 17.32
C ILE A 84 -15.90 6.28 17.17
N TYR A 85 -16.66 5.72 18.11
CA TYR A 85 -17.07 4.32 18.03
C TYR A 85 -17.89 4.05 16.76
N GLN A 86 -18.82 4.94 16.42
CA GLN A 86 -19.62 4.80 15.20
C GLN A 86 -18.75 4.91 13.95
N ALA A 87 -17.76 5.81 13.92
CA ALA A 87 -16.83 5.94 12.80
C ALA A 87 -15.97 4.68 12.61
N ILE A 88 -15.44 4.10 13.71
CA ILE A 88 -14.69 2.83 13.67
C ILE A 88 -15.58 1.70 13.15
N ARG A 89 -16.84 1.61 13.63
CA ARG A 89 -17.79 0.61 13.15
C ARG A 89 -18.08 0.76 11.66
N ASN A 90 -18.36 1.98 11.21
CA ASN A 90 -18.62 2.28 9.80
C ASN A 90 -17.43 1.91 8.92
N PHE A 91 -16.20 2.17 9.39
CA PHE A 91 -15.00 1.76 8.68
C PHE A 91 -14.96 0.25 8.48
N PHE A 92 -15.16 -0.55 9.54
CA PHE A 92 -15.11 -2.01 9.42
C PHE A 92 -16.27 -2.60 8.59
N GLU A 93 -17.43 -1.94 8.59
CA GLU A 93 -18.52 -2.28 7.68
C GLU A 93 -18.14 -2.00 6.21
N SER A 94 -17.58 -0.83 5.92
CA SER A 94 -17.03 -0.52 4.59
C SER A 94 -15.84 -1.42 4.22
N PHE A 95 -15.03 -1.84 5.18
CA PHE A 95 -13.90 -2.73 4.96
C PHE A 95 -14.37 -4.08 4.43
N ASP A 96 -15.40 -4.66 5.05
CA ASP A 96 -16.00 -5.93 4.64
C ASP A 96 -16.83 -5.81 3.34
N GLN A 97 -17.58 -4.73 3.18
CA GLN A 97 -18.54 -4.59 2.07
C GLN A 97 -17.95 -3.94 0.81
N LYS A 98 -16.85 -3.20 0.92
CA LYS A 98 -16.28 -2.42 -0.20
C LYS A 98 -14.81 -2.73 -0.45
N ILE A 99 -13.96 -2.62 0.57
CA ILE A 99 -12.50 -2.77 0.41
C ILE A 99 -12.14 -4.21 0.03
N ILE A 100 -12.57 -5.20 0.82
CA ILE A 100 -12.28 -6.62 0.52
C ILE A 100 -12.89 -7.05 -0.83
N PRO A 101 -14.14 -6.68 -1.16
CA PRO A 101 -14.69 -7.00 -2.47
C PRO A 101 -13.96 -6.34 -3.65
N ASN A 102 -13.46 -5.10 -3.50
CA ASN A 102 -12.62 -4.46 -4.53
C ASN A 102 -11.38 -5.30 -4.83
N MET A 103 -10.60 -5.62 -3.78
CA MET A 103 -9.39 -6.44 -3.87
C MET A 103 -9.64 -7.78 -4.55
N LYS A 104 -10.73 -8.46 -4.18
CA LYS A 104 -11.12 -9.74 -4.81
C LYS A 104 -11.49 -9.59 -6.28
N ARG A 105 -12.13 -8.48 -6.67
CA ARG A 105 -12.45 -8.21 -8.08
C ARG A 105 -11.19 -7.91 -8.88
N GLU A 106 -10.26 -7.14 -8.33
CA GLU A 106 -8.96 -6.87 -8.95
C GLU A 106 -8.19 -8.16 -9.21
N GLU A 107 -8.05 -8.99 -8.17
CA GLU A 107 -7.44 -10.33 -8.24
C GLU A 107 -8.09 -11.20 -9.31
N LYS A 108 -9.42 -11.32 -9.26
CA LYS A 108 -10.19 -12.22 -10.13
C LYS A 108 -10.19 -11.80 -11.60
N PHE A 109 -10.30 -10.49 -11.87
CA PHE A 109 -10.55 -10.01 -13.22
C PHE A 109 -9.32 -9.39 -13.89
N LEU A 110 -8.58 -8.54 -13.18
CA LEU A 110 -7.49 -7.77 -13.78
C LEU A 110 -6.14 -8.44 -13.57
N PHE A 111 -5.82 -8.76 -12.32
CA PHE A 111 -4.50 -9.19 -11.89
C PHE A 111 -4.09 -10.50 -12.52
N LEU A 112 -4.98 -11.49 -12.56
CA LEU A 112 -4.72 -12.76 -13.23
C LEU A 112 -4.24 -12.54 -14.68
N LYS A 113 -4.95 -11.71 -15.45
CA LYS A 113 -4.62 -11.48 -16.86
C LYS A 113 -3.37 -10.65 -17.04
N LEU A 114 -3.18 -9.65 -16.17
CA LEU A 114 -2.00 -8.80 -16.20
C LEU A 114 -0.74 -9.60 -15.82
N HIS A 115 -0.83 -10.48 -14.82
CA HIS A 115 0.28 -11.33 -14.39
C HIS A 115 0.78 -12.22 -15.53
N GLU A 116 -0.13 -12.89 -16.26
CA GLU A 116 0.22 -13.66 -17.46
C GLU A 116 0.97 -12.79 -18.48
N ARG A 117 0.44 -11.59 -18.77
CA ARG A 117 1.04 -10.68 -19.74
C ARG A 117 2.41 -10.17 -19.31
N LEU A 118 2.61 -9.86 -18.04
CA LEU A 118 3.89 -9.40 -17.50
C LEU A 118 4.96 -10.49 -17.62
N ILE A 119 4.59 -11.75 -17.43
CA ILE A 119 5.49 -12.89 -17.67
C ILE A 119 5.89 -12.97 -19.15
N GLU A 120 4.91 -12.89 -20.05
CA GLU A 120 5.17 -12.97 -21.51
C GLU A 120 6.13 -11.90 -22.03
N ILE A 121 6.09 -10.69 -21.44
CA ILE A 121 6.95 -9.57 -21.86
C ILE A 121 8.29 -9.51 -21.09
N GLY A 122 8.53 -10.44 -20.16
CA GLY A 122 9.77 -10.51 -19.38
C GLY A 122 9.83 -9.55 -18.18
N GLU A 123 8.72 -8.92 -17.80
CA GLU A 123 8.61 -8.02 -16.64
C GLU A 123 8.32 -8.83 -15.36
N HIS A 124 9.24 -9.71 -15.03
CA HIS A 124 9.12 -10.61 -13.89
C HIS A 124 10.48 -10.90 -13.24
N SER A 125 10.44 -11.30 -11.98
CA SER A 125 11.62 -11.73 -11.25
C SER A 125 12.17 -13.08 -11.78
N PRO A 126 13.46 -13.37 -11.55
CA PRO A 126 14.04 -14.67 -11.86
C PRO A 126 13.77 -15.74 -10.79
N SER A 127 12.95 -15.46 -9.76
CA SER A 127 12.71 -16.39 -8.66
C SER A 127 11.72 -17.50 -9.02
N GLU A 128 11.72 -18.56 -8.19
CA GLU A 128 10.72 -19.63 -8.21
C GLU A 128 9.97 -19.65 -6.86
N PRO A 129 8.66 -19.32 -6.84
CA PRO A 129 7.79 -19.01 -7.97
C PRO A 129 8.10 -17.64 -8.62
N ILE A 130 7.70 -17.49 -9.89
CA ILE A 130 7.83 -16.24 -10.65
C ILE A 130 6.98 -15.16 -9.97
N GLN A 131 7.59 -14.02 -9.65
CA GLN A 131 6.89 -12.88 -9.08
C GLN A 131 6.86 -11.71 -10.08
N THR A 132 5.72 -11.04 -10.17
CA THR A 132 5.54 -9.80 -10.92
C THR A 132 5.07 -8.68 -9.99
N GLY A 133 4.91 -7.45 -10.51
CA GLY A 133 4.30 -6.35 -9.75
C GLY A 133 2.89 -6.68 -9.23
N VAL A 134 2.16 -7.56 -9.92
CA VAL A 134 0.86 -8.07 -9.46
C VAL A 134 1.00 -8.89 -8.18
N THR A 135 1.98 -9.80 -8.13
CA THR A 135 2.20 -10.67 -6.95
C THR A 135 2.52 -9.87 -5.68
N LEU A 136 3.23 -8.74 -5.84
CA LEU A 136 3.49 -7.81 -4.73
C LEU A 136 2.18 -7.23 -4.20
N LEU A 137 1.29 -6.75 -5.08
CA LEU A 137 0.02 -6.14 -4.70
C LEU A 137 -0.97 -7.15 -4.11
N GLU A 138 -1.03 -8.38 -4.62
CA GLU A 138 -1.80 -9.49 -4.02
C GLU A 138 -1.33 -9.82 -2.59
N THR A 139 -0.01 -9.73 -2.37
CA THR A 139 0.55 -9.88 -1.02
C THR A 139 0.12 -8.74 -0.11
N GLU A 140 0.05 -7.51 -0.64
CA GLU A 140 -0.46 -6.35 0.11
C GLU A 140 -1.96 -6.47 0.42
N HIS A 141 -2.79 -7.00 -0.49
CA HIS A 141 -4.19 -7.32 -0.19
C HIS A 141 -4.30 -8.27 1.01
N THR A 142 -3.54 -9.36 0.99
CA THR A 142 -3.50 -10.32 2.10
C THR A 142 -3.08 -9.64 3.39
N HIS A 143 -2.05 -8.78 3.34
CA HIS A 143 -1.58 -8.04 4.49
C HIS A 143 -2.62 -7.07 5.05
N VAL A 144 -3.32 -6.32 4.18
CA VAL A 144 -4.41 -5.40 4.54
C VAL A 144 -5.52 -6.16 5.25
N ILE A 145 -5.97 -7.30 4.69
CA ILE A 145 -7.04 -8.12 5.27
C ILE A 145 -6.64 -8.63 6.67
N GLN A 146 -5.44 -9.19 6.79
CA GLN A 146 -4.93 -9.71 8.06
C GLN A 146 -4.80 -8.61 9.11
N MET A 147 -4.22 -7.47 8.73
CA MET A 147 -4.05 -6.36 9.64
C MET A 147 -5.39 -5.77 10.07
N GLY A 148 -6.36 -5.65 9.15
CA GLY A 148 -7.74 -5.27 9.47
C GLY A 148 -8.37 -6.19 10.53
N ALA A 149 -8.20 -7.51 10.38
CA ALA A 149 -8.69 -8.48 11.37
C ALA A 149 -8.01 -8.33 12.75
N VAL A 150 -6.69 -8.07 12.78
CA VAL A 150 -5.96 -7.83 14.03
C VAL A 150 -6.45 -6.56 14.73
N ILE A 151 -6.60 -5.46 13.99
CA ILE A 151 -7.05 -4.18 14.53
C ILE A 151 -8.48 -4.30 15.09
N PHE A 152 -9.39 -4.94 14.34
CA PHE A 152 -10.75 -5.19 14.79
C PHE A 152 -10.76 -5.94 16.13
N ASN A 153 -9.94 -6.99 16.25
CA ASN A 153 -9.82 -7.76 17.48
C ASN A 153 -9.20 -6.96 18.62
N PHE A 154 -8.23 -6.08 18.37
CA PHE A 154 -7.65 -5.23 19.41
C PHE A 154 -8.65 -4.19 19.94
N PHE A 155 -9.44 -3.55 19.06
CA PHE A 155 -10.52 -2.67 19.52
C PHE A 155 -11.59 -3.43 20.33
N ALA A 156 -11.96 -4.63 19.89
CA ALA A 156 -12.92 -5.46 20.64
C ALA A 156 -12.36 -5.94 21.98
N LEU A 157 -11.07 -6.29 22.02
CA LEU A 157 -10.39 -6.77 23.22
C LEU A 157 -10.20 -5.66 24.25
N SER A 158 -9.76 -4.46 23.84
CA SER A 158 -9.58 -3.33 24.75
C SER A 158 -10.86 -3.03 25.53
N TRP A 159 -12.04 -3.20 24.91
CA TRP A 159 -13.33 -3.00 25.57
C TRP A 159 -13.67 -4.06 26.61
N ARG A 160 -13.14 -5.27 26.48
CA ARG A 160 -13.43 -6.42 27.35
C ARG A 160 -12.43 -6.58 28.50
N LEU A 161 -11.26 -5.95 28.40
CA LEU A 161 -10.24 -6.01 29.44
C LEU A 161 -10.71 -5.31 30.73
N LYS A 162 -10.53 -6.01 31.85
CA LYS A 162 -10.82 -5.51 33.20
C LYS A 162 -9.66 -4.69 33.76
N ASP A 163 -8.44 -5.14 33.49
CA ASP A 163 -7.24 -4.41 33.90
C ASP A 163 -7.08 -3.13 33.08
N HIS A 164 -6.87 -2.02 33.77
CA HIS A 164 -6.85 -0.70 33.16
C HIS A 164 -5.57 -0.47 32.33
N GLU A 165 -4.42 -0.94 32.82
CA GLU A 165 -3.14 -0.75 32.12
C GLU A 165 -3.11 -1.58 30.84
N ALA A 166 -3.48 -2.86 30.91
CA ALA A 166 -3.60 -3.73 29.74
C ALA A 166 -4.60 -3.17 28.72
N LYS A 167 -5.72 -2.61 29.18
CA LYS A 167 -6.69 -1.94 28.30
C LYS A 167 -6.06 -0.80 27.51
N LEU A 168 -5.33 0.10 28.18
CA LEU A 168 -4.68 1.23 27.53
C LEU A 168 -3.59 0.78 26.56
N GLN A 169 -2.80 -0.24 26.91
CA GLN A 169 -1.76 -0.78 26.03
C GLN A 169 -2.34 -1.39 24.75
N VAL A 170 -3.37 -2.24 24.88
CA VAL A 170 -4.04 -2.83 23.70
C VAL A 170 -4.71 -1.77 22.84
N LEU A 171 -5.26 -0.73 23.47
CA LEU A 171 -5.90 0.37 22.76
C LEU A 171 -4.90 1.23 21.99
N ASP A 172 -3.76 1.58 22.59
CA ASP A 172 -2.71 2.33 21.90
C ASP A 172 -2.14 1.53 20.72
N LEU A 173 -1.93 0.23 20.90
CA LEU A 173 -1.53 -0.66 19.81
C LEU A 173 -2.59 -0.73 18.70
N ALA A 174 -3.88 -0.76 19.03
CA ALA A 174 -4.96 -0.74 18.05
C ALA A 174 -4.93 0.55 17.21
N ILE A 175 -4.72 1.69 17.85
CA ILE A 175 -4.61 3.01 17.21
C ILE A 175 -3.40 3.06 16.29
N GLU A 176 -2.23 2.63 16.77
CA GLU A 176 -1.00 2.61 15.97
C GLU A 176 -1.16 1.74 14.71
N LYS A 177 -1.73 0.53 14.88
CA LYS A 177 -1.97 -0.38 13.75
C LYS A 177 -3.04 0.16 12.81
N ALA A 178 -4.08 0.82 13.31
CA ALA A 178 -5.08 1.48 12.48
C ALA A 178 -4.46 2.57 11.58
N LEU A 179 -3.57 3.39 12.13
CA LEU A 179 -2.85 4.41 11.34
C LEU A 179 -1.93 3.78 10.29
N GLN A 180 -1.27 2.66 10.62
CA GLN A 180 -0.47 1.89 9.65
C GLN A 180 -1.35 1.32 8.53
N LEU A 181 -2.53 0.77 8.86
CA LEU A 181 -3.48 0.27 7.88
C LEU A 181 -3.96 1.35 6.91
N ILE A 182 -4.30 2.53 7.45
CA ILE A 182 -4.71 3.68 6.64
C ILE A 182 -3.64 4.01 5.59
N GLU A 183 -2.37 4.07 6.00
CA GLU A 183 -1.28 4.43 5.10
C GLU A 183 -1.02 3.34 4.05
N ILE A 184 -1.07 2.07 4.45
CA ILE A 184 -0.90 0.96 3.50
C ILE A 184 -1.99 1.00 2.44
N ILE A 185 -3.26 1.18 2.81
CA ILE A 185 -4.34 1.22 1.81
C ILE A 185 -4.18 2.44 0.88
N ARG A 186 -3.83 3.62 1.42
CA ARG A 186 -3.58 4.82 0.61
C ARG A 186 -2.45 4.60 -0.40
N LEU A 187 -1.33 4.05 0.05
CA LEU A 187 -0.17 3.80 -0.80
C LEU A 187 -0.45 2.70 -1.83
N HIS A 188 -1.20 1.68 -1.44
CA HIS A 188 -1.60 0.58 -2.31
C HIS A 188 -2.45 1.08 -3.48
N SER A 189 -3.56 1.78 -3.19
CA SER A 189 -4.41 2.35 -4.24
C SER A 189 -3.65 3.34 -5.12
N LEU A 190 -2.72 4.12 -4.56
CA LEU A 190 -1.86 5.00 -5.37
C LEU A 190 -0.99 4.22 -6.35
N ARG A 191 -0.38 3.10 -5.92
CA ARG A 191 0.46 2.27 -6.79
C ARG A 191 -0.36 1.61 -7.89
N GLU A 192 -1.56 1.16 -7.58
CA GLU A 192 -2.48 0.61 -8.58
C GLU A 192 -2.84 1.68 -9.62
N ASP A 193 -3.34 2.83 -9.15
CA ASP A 193 -3.80 3.94 -9.99
C ASP A 193 -2.68 4.48 -10.90
N THR A 194 -1.46 4.61 -10.37
CA THR A 194 -0.37 5.32 -11.04
C THR A 194 0.66 4.42 -11.73
N VAL A 195 0.73 3.14 -11.38
CA VAL A 195 1.71 2.21 -11.93
C VAL A 195 1.02 1.02 -12.58
N LEU A 196 0.21 0.28 -11.83
CA LEU A 196 -0.33 -0.99 -12.31
C LEU A 196 -1.37 -0.80 -13.42
N PHE A 197 -2.32 0.13 -13.26
CA PHE A 197 -3.36 0.38 -14.24
C PHE A 197 -2.81 0.95 -15.55
N PRO A 198 -1.85 1.89 -15.56
CA PRO A 198 -1.13 2.27 -16.77
C PRO A 198 -0.41 1.09 -17.45
N LEU A 199 0.23 0.20 -16.69
CA LEU A 199 0.82 -1.02 -17.24
C LEU A 199 -0.24 -1.94 -17.87
N ALA A 200 -1.38 -2.12 -17.19
CA ALA A 200 -2.50 -2.87 -17.73
C ALA A 200 -3.00 -2.29 -19.05
N GLN A 201 -3.22 -0.97 -19.10
CA GLN A 201 -3.65 -0.26 -20.30
C GLN A 201 -2.65 -0.40 -21.46
N LYS A 202 -1.35 -0.38 -21.16
CA LYS A 202 -0.28 -0.50 -22.16
C LYS A 202 -0.17 -1.91 -22.74
N HIS A 203 -0.35 -2.93 -21.91
CA HIS A 203 0.00 -4.30 -22.27
C HIS A 203 -1.21 -5.23 -22.51
N LEU A 204 -2.40 -4.87 -22.04
CA LEU A 204 -3.63 -5.60 -22.35
C LEU A 204 -4.29 -5.06 -23.60
N LYS A 205 -4.85 -5.94 -24.43
CA LYS A 205 -5.55 -5.52 -25.65
C LYS A 205 -6.93 -4.96 -25.29
N PRO A 206 -7.45 -3.96 -26.02
CA PRO A 206 -8.77 -3.38 -25.72
C PRO A 206 -9.90 -4.40 -25.62
N HIS A 207 -9.95 -5.38 -26.53
CA HIS A 207 -10.97 -6.44 -26.49
C HIS A 207 -10.87 -7.36 -25.27
N GLU A 208 -9.65 -7.59 -24.76
CA GLU A 208 -9.44 -8.35 -23.52
C GLU A 208 -10.05 -7.58 -22.35
N MET A 209 -9.76 -6.28 -22.25
CA MET A 209 -10.31 -5.41 -21.20
C MET A 209 -11.83 -5.25 -21.29
N THR A 210 -12.41 -5.19 -22.50
CA THR A 210 -13.87 -5.17 -22.69
C THR A 210 -14.49 -6.48 -22.22
N THR A 211 -13.89 -7.63 -22.54
CA THR A 211 -14.36 -8.95 -22.08
C THR A 211 -14.33 -9.05 -20.55
N LEU A 212 -13.29 -8.51 -19.91
CA LEU A 212 -13.17 -8.49 -18.44
C LEU A 212 -14.23 -7.59 -17.81
N LEU A 213 -14.52 -6.43 -18.41
CA LEU A 213 -15.57 -5.53 -17.96
C LEU A 213 -16.96 -6.19 -18.01
N GLU A 214 -17.28 -6.89 -19.09
CA GLU A 214 -18.53 -7.63 -19.22
C GLU A 214 -18.64 -8.75 -18.17
N LYS A 215 -17.55 -9.48 -17.92
CA LYS A 215 -17.52 -10.51 -16.86
C LYS A 215 -17.76 -9.90 -15.48
N ARG A 216 -17.15 -8.76 -15.17
CA ARG A 216 -17.35 -8.05 -13.90
C ARG A 216 -18.80 -7.59 -13.75
N ALA A 217 -19.41 -7.06 -14.80
CA ALA A 217 -20.80 -6.61 -14.76
C ALA A 217 -21.81 -7.74 -14.48
N ASN A 218 -21.48 -8.97 -14.88
CA ASN A 218 -22.33 -10.16 -14.65
C ASN A 218 -22.10 -10.83 -13.29
N ASP A 219 -21.05 -10.44 -12.56
CA ASP A 219 -20.66 -11.01 -11.26
C ASP A 219 -21.08 -10.11 -10.08
N ALA A 220 -21.56 -8.89 -10.38
CA ALA A 220 -22.12 -7.91 -9.44
C ALA A 220 -23.63 -8.12 -9.23
#